data_AF-A0A5B2XCK4-F1
#
_entry.id   AF-A0A5B2XCK4-F1
#
_cell.length_a   1.000
_cell.length_b   1.000
_cell.length_c   1.000
_cell.angle_alpha   90.00
_cell.angle_beta   90.00
_cell.angle_gamma   90.00
#
_symmetry.space_group_name_H-M   'P 1'
#
loop_
_entity.id
_entity.type
_entity.pdbx_description
1 polymer ?
#
loop_
_entity_poly.entity_id
_entity_poly.type
_entity_poly.pdbx_seq_one_letter_code
_entity_poly.pdbx_strand_id
1 'polypeptide(L)'
;MSPTPNGKQVAVALDALRSDATTWDNAAADLTGGPRTTIGSLHLTPDDVSKWAADHGLDATYNDARTKLEDIIKQAADNLHAVGTALRASADVYQRDEDANLHRLNGIY
;
A
#
# COMPACT_ATOMS: atom_id res chain seq x y z
N MET A 1 -1.52 36.77 -7.37
CA MET A 1 -2.13 36.18 -6.16
C MET A 1 -3.08 35.11 -6.63
N SER A 2 -2.81 33.83 -6.34
CA SER A 2 -3.77 32.77 -6.61
C SER A 2 -5.02 33.01 -5.75
N PRO A 3 -6.24 32.90 -6.31
CA PRO A 3 -7.45 33.07 -5.53
C PRO A 3 -7.51 32.01 -4.43
N THR A 4 -7.99 32.40 -3.25
CA THR A 4 -8.26 31.47 -2.14
C THR A 4 -9.20 30.36 -2.65
N PRO A 5 -8.86 29.07 -2.44
CA PRO A 5 -9.70 27.98 -2.89
C PRO A 5 -11.13 28.10 -2.34
N ASN A 6 -12.14 27.90 -3.17
CA ASN A 6 -13.53 27.81 -2.73
C ASN A 6 -13.87 26.39 -2.25
N GLY A 7 -14.96 26.23 -1.48
CA GLY A 7 -15.32 24.94 -0.87
C GLY A 7 -15.48 23.77 -1.86
N LYS A 8 -15.81 24.04 -3.14
CA LYS A 8 -15.83 22.98 -4.18
C LYS A 8 -14.42 22.52 -4.55
N GLN A 9 -13.45 23.43 -4.60
CA GLN A 9 -12.06 23.07 -4.88
C GLN A 9 -11.45 22.26 -3.72
N VAL A 10 -11.81 22.57 -2.47
CA VAL A 10 -11.42 21.78 -1.30
C VAL A 10 -12.02 20.37 -1.37
N ALA A 11 -13.32 20.24 -1.63
CA ALA A 11 -13.96 18.94 -1.79
C ALA A 11 -13.31 18.08 -2.89
N VAL A 12 -13.03 18.66 -4.06
CA VAL A 12 -12.33 17.97 -5.15
C VAL A 12 -10.94 17.50 -4.74
N ALA A 13 -10.19 18.31 -3.98
CA ALA A 13 -8.87 17.93 -3.49
C ALA A 13 -8.94 16.80 -2.44
N LEU A 14 -9.94 16.81 -1.56
CA LEU A 14 -10.18 15.74 -0.59
C LEU A 14 -10.53 14.41 -1.28
N ASP A 15 -11.38 14.46 -2.31
CA ASP A 15 -11.73 13.28 -3.10
C ASP A 15 -10.51 12.74 -3.87
N ALA A 16 -9.65 13.63 -4.39
CA ALA A 16 -8.39 13.22 -5.01
C ALA A 16 -7.48 12.49 -4.01
N LEU A 17 -7.29 13.01 -2.79
CA LEU A 17 -6.50 12.34 -1.75
C LEU A 17 -7.05 10.94 -1.41
N ARG A 18 -8.37 10.78 -1.35
CA ARG A 18 -9.03 9.49 -1.08
C ARG A 18 -8.91 8.52 -2.25
N SER A 19 -9.02 9.03 -3.47
CA SER A 19 -8.80 8.25 -4.70
C SER A 19 -7.37 7.75 -4.78
N ASP A 20 -6.39 8.62 -4.52
CA ASP A 20 -4.98 8.25 -4.50
C ASP A 20 -4.71 7.21 -3.41
N ALA A 21 -5.27 7.39 -2.22
CA ALA A 21 -5.17 6.40 -1.14
C ALA A 21 -5.69 5.01 -1.55
N THR A 22 -6.81 4.98 -2.28
CA THR A 22 -7.38 3.73 -2.81
C THR A 22 -6.47 3.10 -3.85
N THR A 23 -5.83 3.91 -4.69
CA THR A 23 -4.86 3.43 -5.69
C THR A 23 -3.67 2.75 -5.02
N TRP A 24 -3.14 3.33 -3.94
CA TRP A 24 -2.04 2.73 -3.17
C TRP A 24 -2.43 1.42 -2.50
N ASP A 25 -3.65 1.34 -1.93
CA ASP A 25 -4.14 0.09 -1.33
C ASP A 25 -4.38 -1.01 -2.37
N ASN A 26 -4.89 -0.66 -3.54
CA ASN A 26 -5.04 -1.62 -4.64
C ASN A 26 -3.67 -2.17 -5.07
N ALA A 27 -2.65 -1.30 -5.19
CA ALA A 27 -1.29 -1.76 -5.50
C ALA A 27 -0.72 -2.68 -4.40
N ALA A 28 -0.99 -2.40 -3.12
CA ALA A 28 -0.63 -3.30 -2.02
C ALA A 28 -1.34 -4.66 -2.11
N ALA A 29 -2.63 -4.65 -2.44
CA ALA A 29 -3.43 -5.86 -2.64
C ALA A 29 -2.93 -6.69 -3.83
N ASP A 30 -2.58 -6.04 -4.94
CA ASP A 30 -2.06 -6.71 -6.14
C ASP A 30 -0.74 -7.46 -5.85
N LEU A 31 0.17 -6.84 -5.10
CA LEU A 31 1.43 -7.45 -4.67
C LEU A 31 1.22 -8.69 -3.80
N THR A 32 0.24 -8.64 -2.89
CA THR A 32 -0.03 -9.74 -1.96
C THR A 32 -0.88 -10.85 -2.59
N GLY A 33 -1.76 -10.53 -3.53
CA GLY A 33 -2.65 -11.47 -4.19
C GLY A 33 -1.97 -12.33 -5.24
N GLY A 34 -1.16 -11.73 -6.12
CA GLY A 34 -0.56 -12.43 -7.26
C GLY A 34 0.90 -12.86 -7.02
N PRO A 35 1.85 -11.91 -7.01
CA PRO A 35 3.29 -12.21 -6.94
C PRO A 35 3.68 -13.01 -5.69
N ARG A 36 3.23 -12.59 -4.50
CA ARG A 36 3.57 -13.28 -3.25
C ARG A 36 3.05 -14.72 -3.23
N THR A 37 1.79 -14.93 -3.60
CA THR A 37 1.19 -16.26 -3.70
C THR A 37 1.92 -17.15 -4.70
N THR A 38 2.27 -16.58 -5.86
CA THR A 38 3.01 -17.30 -6.91
C THR A 38 4.38 -17.75 -6.39
N ILE A 39 5.15 -16.87 -5.76
CA ILE A 39 6.46 -17.21 -5.22
C ILE A 39 6.35 -18.27 -4.11
N GLY A 40 5.38 -18.14 -3.21
CA GLY A 40 5.13 -19.13 -2.15
C GLY A 40 4.80 -20.53 -2.67
N SER A 41 4.24 -20.63 -3.87
CA SER A 41 3.95 -21.93 -4.52
C SER A 41 5.18 -22.61 -5.12
N LEU A 42 6.25 -21.87 -5.42
CA LEU A 42 7.46 -22.38 -6.07
C LEU A 42 8.41 -23.08 -5.07
N HIS A 43 7.89 -23.73 -4.03
CA HIS A 43 8.74 -24.45 -3.07
C HIS A 43 9.48 -25.60 -3.75
N LEU A 44 10.78 -25.76 -3.49
CA LEU A 44 11.52 -26.95 -3.87
C LEU A 44 11.73 -27.86 -2.67
N THR A 45 11.47 -29.14 -2.86
CA THR A 45 11.83 -30.21 -1.92
C THR A 45 13.07 -30.96 -2.42
N PRO A 46 13.73 -31.77 -1.57
CA PRO A 46 14.81 -32.64 -2.01
C PRO A 46 14.42 -33.57 -3.17
N ASP A 47 13.14 -33.93 -3.29
CA ASP A 47 12.62 -34.82 -4.34
C ASP A 47 12.45 -34.11 -5.69
N ASP A 48 12.41 -32.77 -5.70
CA ASP A 48 12.29 -31.94 -6.91
C ASP A 48 13.64 -31.68 -7.57
N VAL A 49 14.74 -32.08 -6.93
CA VAL A 49 16.11 -31.86 -7.40
C VAL A 49 16.89 -33.18 -7.46
N SER A 50 18.01 -33.18 -8.19
CA SER A 50 18.89 -34.37 -8.19
C SER A 50 19.45 -34.62 -6.78
N LYS A 51 19.70 -35.89 -6.43
CA LYS A 51 20.32 -36.27 -5.15
C LYS A 51 21.61 -35.50 -4.85
N TRP A 52 22.49 -35.36 -5.84
CA TRP A 52 23.73 -34.59 -5.68
C TRP A 52 23.45 -33.12 -5.30
N ALA A 53 22.42 -32.51 -5.89
CA ALA A 53 22.03 -31.13 -5.60
C ALA A 53 21.37 -30.99 -4.22
N ALA A 54 20.54 -31.95 -3.81
CA ALA A 54 19.98 -32.01 -2.45
C ALA A 54 21.09 -32.18 -1.40
N ASP A 55 22.06 -33.08 -1.65
CA ASP A 55 23.22 -33.29 -0.77
C ASP A 55 24.08 -32.01 -0.61
N HIS A 56 24.02 -31.09 -1.58
CA HIS A 56 24.69 -29.79 -1.55
C HIS A 56 23.77 -28.63 -1.15
N GLY A 57 22.52 -28.91 -0.75
CA GLY A 57 21.58 -27.91 -0.22
C GLY A 57 21.03 -26.92 -1.24
N LEU A 58 20.89 -27.32 -2.52
CA LEU A 58 20.30 -26.47 -3.55
C LEU A 58 18.86 -26.07 -3.21
N ASP A 59 18.04 -27.01 -2.78
CA ASP A 59 16.65 -26.81 -2.34
C ASP A 59 16.58 -25.82 -1.17
N ALA A 60 17.43 -25.98 -0.15
CA ALA A 60 17.52 -25.08 0.99
C ALA A 60 17.92 -23.66 0.54
N THR A 61 18.98 -23.53 -0.24
CA THR A 61 19.48 -22.22 -0.72
C THR A 61 18.44 -21.51 -1.60
N TYR A 62 17.76 -22.27 -2.46
CA TYR A 62 16.68 -21.75 -3.29
C TYR A 62 15.51 -21.24 -2.43
N ASN A 63 15.07 -22.04 -1.45
CA ASN A 63 13.95 -21.68 -0.59
C ASN A 63 14.26 -20.46 0.31
N ASP A 64 15.51 -20.30 0.74
CA ASP A 64 15.98 -19.10 1.44
C ASP A 64 15.87 -17.86 0.57
N ALA A 65 16.31 -17.94 -0.70
CA ALA A 65 16.20 -16.85 -1.65
C ALA A 65 14.73 -16.52 -1.95
N ARG A 66 13.90 -17.55 -2.13
CA ARG A 66 12.46 -17.44 -2.34
C ARG A 66 11.77 -16.72 -1.18
N THR A 67 12.06 -17.12 0.06
CA THR A 67 11.48 -16.52 1.27
C THR A 67 11.89 -15.05 1.40
N LYS A 68 13.14 -14.71 1.10
CA LYS A 68 13.59 -13.30 1.07
C LYS A 68 12.82 -12.46 0.05
N LEU A 69 12.50 -13.03 -1.12
CA LEU A 69 11.69 -12.34 -2.13
C LEU A 69 10.25 -12.14 -1.63
N GLU A 70 9.65 -13.14 -0.98
CA GLU A 70 8.33 -12.98 -0.35
C GLU A 70 8.31 -11.87 0.71
N ASP A 71 9.35 -11.80 1.54
CA ASP A 71 9.49 -10.77 2.56
C ASP A 71 9.61 -9.37 1.96
N ILE A 72 10.39 -9.21 0.89
CA ILE A 72 10.51 -7.92 0.17
C ILE A 72 9.15 -7.48 -0.39
N ILE A 73 8.40 -8.41 -1.00
CA ILE A 73 7.07 -8.10 -1.54
C ILE A 73 6.10 -7.72 -0.43
N LYS A 74 6.16 -8.43 0.71
CA LYS A 74 5.37 -8.08 1.88
C LYS A 74 5.70 -6.68 2.39
N GLN A 75 6.99 -6.34 2.53
CA GLN A 75 7.41 -5.01 2.95
C GLN A 75 6.97 -3.92 1.96
N ALA A 76 7.03 -4.19 0.66
CA ALA A 76 6.53 -3.28 -0.36
C ALA A 76 5.03 -3.03 -0.19
N ALA A 77 4.22 -4.08 -0.02
CA ALA A 77 2.79 -3.94 0.21
C ALA A 77 2.48 -3.17 1.51
N ASP A 78 3.18 -3.46 2.61
CA ASP A 78 3.02 -2.77 3.88
C ASP A 78 3.34 -1.25 3.74
N ASN A 79 4.37 -0.90 2.96
CA ASN A 79 4.71 0.51 2.67
C ASN A 79 3.66 1.22 1.82
N LEU A 80 3.14 0.57 0.78
CA LEU A 80 2.08 1.16 -0.07
C LEU A 80 0.81 1.41 0.75
N HIS A 81 0.43 0.46 1.61
CA HIS A 81 -0.70 0.62 2.52
C HIS A 81 -0.50 1.77 3.53
N ALA A 82 0.73 1.95 4.03
CA ALA A 82 1.06 3.08 4.90
C ALA A 82 0.89 4.44 4.20
N VAL A 83 1.26 4.54 2.91
CA VAL A 83 1.01 5.74 2.09
C VAL A 83 -0.50 5.99 1.95
N GLY A 84 -1.27 4.96 1.61
CA GLY A 84 -2.74 5.08 1.50
C GLY A 84 -3.38 5.55 2.82
N THR A 85 -2.93 5.01 3.94
CA THR A 85 -3.38 5.42 5.28
C THR A 85 -3.06 6.89 5.57
N ALA A 86 -1.85 7.35 5.25
CA ALA A 86 -1.44 8.73 5.46
C ALA A 86 -2.26 9.74 4.63
N LEU A 87 -2.59 9.38 3.39
CA LEU A 87 -3.43 10.21 2.52
C LEU A 87 -4.86 10.34 3.05
N ARG A 88 -5.47 9.25 3.54
CA ARG A 88 -6.79 9.31 4.18
C ARG A 88 -6.78 10.16 5.43
N ALA A 89 -5.78 9.94 6.30
CA ALA A 89 -5.65 10.73 7.52
C ALA A 89 -5.52 12.23 7.22
N SER A 90 -4.77 12.58 6.16
CA SER A 90 -4.64 13.97 5.71
C SER A 90 -5.97 14.52 5.22
N ALA A 91 -6.70 13.78 4.39
CA ALA A 91 -8.03 14.18 3.92
C ALA A 91 -9.01 14.40 5.09
N ASP A 92 -9.00 13.54 6.10
CA ASP A 92 -9.90 13.65 7.26
C ASP A 92 -9.53 14.83 8.18
N VAL A 93 -8.26 15.18 8.29
CA VAL A 93 -7.82 16.42 8.97
C VAL A 93 -8.35 17.64 8.21
N TYR A 94 -8.09 17.72 6.89
CA TYR A 94 -8.52 18.85 6.08
C TYR A 94 -10.04 19.02 6.03
N GLN A 95 -10.80 17.93 5.97
CA GLN A 95 -12.26 17.99 6.02
C GLN A 95 -12.76 18.57 7.35
N ARG A 96 -12.20 18.11 8.47
CA ARG A 96 -12.58 18.63 9.81
C ARG A 96 -12.28 20.12 9.96
N ASP A 97 -11.13 20.56 9.45
CA ASP A 97 -10.75 21.98 9.49
C ASP A 97 -11.71 22.85 8.69
N GLU A 98 -12.14 22.38 7.51
CA GLU A 98 -13.12 23.08 6.67
C GLU A 98 -14.50 23.14 7.36
N ASP A 99 -14.99 22.01 7.91
CA ASP A 99 -16.27 21.95 8.62
C ASP A 99 -16.31 22.89 9.83
N ALA A 100 -15.21 22.96 10.59
CA ALA A 100 -15.05 23.85 11.74
C ALA A 100 -14.95 25.33 11.32
N ASN A 101 -14.33 25.61 10.17
CA ASN A 101 -14.25 26.96 9.63
C ASN A 101 -15.62 27.47 9.14
N LEU A 102 -16.37 26.63 8.41
CA LEU A 102 -17.73 26.92 7.97
C LEU A 102 -18.68 27.17 9.14
N HIS A 103 -18.59 26.38 10.22
CA HIS A 103 -19.40 26.60 11.42
C HIS A 103 -19.10 27.94 12.11
N ARG A 104 -17.82 28.34 12.18
CA ARG A 104 -17.43 29.65 12.72
C ARG A 104 -17.96 30.80 11.86
N LEU A 105 -17.90 30.69 10.54
CA LEU A 105 -18.43 31.70 9.62
C LEU A 105 -19.96 31.83 9.71
N ASN A 106 -20.68 30.71 9.81
CA ASN A 106 -22.13 30.70 9.89
C ASN A 106 -22.68 31.15 11.26
N GLY A 107 -21.85 31.15 12.32
CA GLY A 107 -22.23 31.62 13.66
C GLY A 107 -21.92 33.10 13.94
N ILE A 108 -21.31 33.82 12.99
CA ILE A 108 -20.95 35.24 13.10
C ILE A 108 -21.98 36.15 12.37
N TYR A 109 -22.95 35.57 11.66
CA TYR A 109 -24.05 36.30 11.00
C TYR A 109 -25.37 36.21 11.78
#